data_AF-A0AAV2NPY2-F1
#
_entry.id   AF-A0AAV2NPY2-F1
#
_cell.length_a   1.000
_cell.length_b   1.000
_cell.length_c   1.000
_cell.angle_alpha   90.00
_cell.angle_beta   90.00
_cell.angle_gamma   90.00
#
_symmetry.space_group_name_H-M   'P 1'
#
loop_
_entity.id
_entity.type
_entity.pdbx_description
1 polymer ?
#
loop_
_entity_poly.entity_id
_entity_poly.type
_entity_poly.pdbx_seq_one_letter_code
_entity_poly.pdbx_strand_id
1 'polypeptide(L)'
;MTDAKSLKEAIEQYETQLSQVDTTLSATPIGPDRDNLISLKSDIEELISLTKESLQNLEGDSAINKNRDENSDDKPENLLDKEYALFKAELENFSDDSESTKLDSTTTAASGSIEDELKELEGMKCKAPYGSTWGGTGYHNAMVCSAYRNNDEAIKDIHDIKVRVFFLNPTHKEMIPCPYFLDGSCKFSDENCHYSHGEIVPFSSLKEYKEPDFHNIKMGSRVLTKQKNNIWHRSVILKLPENDGDEYRIKFEASGKIMESSLQNLLPLDDTDLEMSDTSDDSDHDDDDSVCNSPSYSNDQLIHKSLLTLQSTESLGNWEKHTRGMGSKIMAQMGYVIGTGLGKRSDGRMEPVEATVLPPGKSLDHCMELREFAGGDKDLFSAERKMRKQQQKLEQQREREYEREKRREDRNVFNFINKTLGDKPKDDNAASSSQSKDKLKTESNRNLNVASFQVAETISRLEKESSKLKESLARHAKGSVLYNNIVMKYDEKQKELTNLRASEKSIVAEQNQRKNKAKLTIF
;
A
#
# COMPACT_ATOMS: atom_id res chain seq x y z
N MET A 1 -7.62 16.97 31.55
CA MET A 1 -8.20 16.21 32.67
C MET A 1 -9.41 17.00 33.14
N THR A 2 -10.59 16.68 32.61
CA THR A 2 -11.85 17.18 33.14
C THR A 2 -12.22 16.29 34.32
N ASP A 3 -12.21 16.84 35.53
CA ASP A 3 -12.47 16.06 36.74
C ASP A 3 -13.94 15.62 36.77
N ALA A 4 -14.22 14.38 37.18
CA ALA A 4 -15.58 13.83 37.29
C ALA A 4 -16.51 14.71 38.17
N LYS A 5 -15.94 15.48 39.10
CA LYS A 5 -16.66 16.48 39.90
C LYS A 5 -17.16 17.66 39.05
N SER A 6 -16.31 18.15 38.13
CA SER A 6 -16.66 19.25 37.23
C SER A 6 -17.78 18.87 36.27
N LEU A 7 -17.83 17.61 35.81
CA LEU A 7 -18.93 17.11 34.98
C LEU A 7 -20.25 17.00 35.77
N LYS A 8 -20.20 16.58 37.04
CA LYS A 8 -21.39 16.56 37.92
C LYS A 8 -21.94 17.96 38.16
N GLU A 9 -21.06 18.93 38.43
CA GLU A 9 -21.43 20.33 38.58
C GLU A 9 -22.03 20.91 37.28
N ALA A 10 -21.50 20.53 36.11
CA ALA A 10 -22.05 20.95 34.82
C ALA A 10 -23.44 20.36 34.55
N ILE A 11 -23.67 19.09 34.88
CA ILE A 11 -25.00 18.46 34.77
C ILE A 11 -26.01 19.17 35.66
N GLU A 12 -25.66 19.47 36.91
CA GLU A 12 -26.54 20.22 37.82
C GLU A 12 -26.87 21.61 37.26
N GLN A 13 -25.90 22.31 36.69
CA GLN A 13 -26.14 23.59 36.01
C GLN A 13 -27.09 23.45 34.82
N TYR A 14 -26.91 22.45 33.95
CA TYR A 14 -27.82 22.23 32.81
C TYR A 14 -29.23 21.83 33.25
N GLU A 15 -29.37 21.04 34.32
CA GLU A 15 -30.68 20.69 34.88
C GLU A 15 -31.38 21.93 35.48
N THR A 16 -30.64 22.85 36.12
CA THR A 16 -31.23 24.13 36.57
C THR A 16 -31.66 25.00 35.39
N GLN A 17 -30.87 25.07 34.32
CA GLN A 17 -31.23 25.82 33.11
C GLN A 17 -32.47 25.23 32.44
N LEU A 18 -32.58 23.90 32.35
CA LEU A 18 -33.75 23.22 31.82
C LEU A 18 -35.01 23.52 32.64
N SER A 19 -34.89 23.54 33.97
CA SER A 19 -36.01 23.92 34.84
C SER A 19 -36.45 25.37 34.60
N GLN A 20 -35.50 26.28 34.37
CA GLN A 20 -35.79 27.67 34.04
C GLN A 20 -36.48 27.79 32.68
N VAL A 21 -36.02 27.06 31.67
CA VAL A 21 -36.63 27.02 30.33
C VAL A 21 -38.05 26.47 30.39
N ASP A 22 -38.29 25.41 31.16
CA ASP A 22 -39.64 24.86 31.36
C ASP A 22 -40.59 25.86 32.05
N THR A 23 -40.12 26.60 33.05
CA THR A 23 -40.93 27.67 33.66
C THR A 23 -41.26 28.77 32.65
N THR A 24 -40.30 29.19 31.81
CA THR A 24 -40.55 30.19 30.76
C THR A 24 -41.49 29.66 29.66
N LEU A 25 -41.39 28.38 29.29
CA LEU A 25 -42.28 27.72 28.34
C LEU A 25 -43.73 27.67 28.86
N SER A 26 -43.94 27.49 30.17
CA SER A 26 -45.28 27.53 30.76
C SER A 26 -45.92 28.93 30.76
N ALA A 27 -45.10 29.99 30.80
CA ALA A 27 -45.56 31.37 30.85
C ALA A 27 -45.69 32.03 29.46
N THR A 28 -45.11 31.42 28.41
CA THR A 28 -45.01 32.01 27.07
C THR A 28 -46.15 31.53 26.16
N PRO A 29 -46.93 32.43 25.54
CA PRO A 29 -47.99 32.07 24.59
C PRO A 29 -47.42 31.49 23.29
N ILE A 30 -48.29 30.87 22.48
CA ILE A 30 -47.91 30.24 21.21
C ILE A 30 -47.41 31.29 20.21
N GLY A 31 -46.17 31.14 19.76
CA GLY A 31 -45.48 32.04 18.83
C GLY A 31 -44.05 31.57 18.53
N PRO A 32 -43.29 32.28 17.67
CA PRO A 32 -41.94 31.87 17.27
C PRO A 32 -40.96 31.78 18.46
N ASP A 33 -41.18 32.59 19.50
CA ASP A 33 -40.37 32.56 20.73
C ASP A 33 -40.58 31.26 21.52
N ARG A 34 -41.77 30.65 21.44
CA ARG A 34 -42.05 29.36 22.06
C ARG A 34 -41.34 28.22 21.32
N ASP A 35 -41.28 28.28 19.99
CA ASP A 35 -40.58 27.28 19.19
C ASP A 35 -39.06 27.35 19.42
N ASN A 36 -38.51 28.56 19.54
CA ASN A 36 -37.11 28.77 19.93
C ASN A 36 -36.80 28.19 21.32
N LEU A 37 -37.71 28.35 22.30
CA LEU A 37 -37.56 27.77 23.62
C LEU A 37 -37.70 26.24 23.63
N ILE A 38 -38.51 25.66 22.72
CA ILE A 38 -38.60 24.21 22.53
C ILE A 38 -37.30 23.67 21.91
N SER A 39 -36.73 24.36 20.92
CA SER A 39 -35.41 24.00 20.35
C SER A 39 -34.34 24.04 21.43
N LEU A 40 -34.27 25.14 22.19
CA LEU A 40 -33.30 25.30 23.26
C LEU A 40 -33.46 24.25 24.37
N LYS A 41 -34.69 23.83 24.67
CA LYS A 41 -34.95 22.70 25.58
C LYS A 41 -34.35 21.41 25.02
N SER A 42 -34.59 21.09 23.75
CA SER A 42 -34.03 19.91 23.08
C SER A 42 -32.50 19.92 23.12
N ASP A 43 -31.88 21.07 22.84
CA ASP A 43 -30.42 21.22 22.86
C ASP A 43 -29.83 21.00 24.26
N ILE A 44 -30.50 21.51 25.31
CA ILE A 44 -30.05 21.29 26.71
C ILE A 44 -30.25 19.83 27.14
N GLU A 45 -31.33 19.17 26.73
CA GLU A 45 -31.55 17.74 26.98
C GLU A 45 -30.45 16.88 26.34
N GLU A 46 -30.05 17.20 25.11
CA GLU A 46 -28.95 16.54 24.41
C GLU A 46 -27.61 16.76 25.14
N LEU A 47 -27.31 17.99 25.56
CA LEU A 47 -26.09 18.29 26.34
C LEU A 47 -26.04 17.53 27.67
N ILE A 48 -27.18 17.40 28.37
CA ILE A 48 -27.27 16.59 29.59
C ILE A 48 -26.99 15.11 29.29
N SER A 49 -27.50 14.59 28.17
CA SER A 49 -27.26 13.20 27.77
C SER A 49 -25.78 12.91 27.48
N LEU A 50 -25.14 13.77 26.67
CA LEU A 50 -23.72 13.63 26.29
C LEU A 50 -22.79 13.78 27.49
N THR A 51 -23.11 14.68 28.43
CA THR A 51 -22.31 14.87 29.65
C THR A 51 -22.49 13.72 30.64
N LYS A 52 -23.69 13.12 30.74
CA LYS A 52 -23.94 11.90 31.52
C LYS A 52 -23.19 10.70 30.96
N GLU A 53 -23.15 10.54 29.64
CA GLU A 53 -22.39 9.47 28.97
C GLU A 53 -20.87 9.63 29.21
N SER A 54 -20.35 10.86 29.09
CA SER A 54 -18.94 11.17 29.37
C SER A 54 -18.56 10.87 30.82
N LEU A 55 -19.45 11.15 31.78
CA LEU A 55 -19.28 10.81 33.18
C LEU A 55 -19.27 9.29 33.40
N GLN A 56 -20.17 8.55 32.75
CA GLN A 56 -20.24 7.10 32.84
C GLN A 56 -18.97 6.42 32.29
N ASN A 57 -18.41 6.94 31.20
CA ASN A 57 -17.14 6.47 30.64
C ASN A 57 -15.97 6.72 31.61
N LEU A 58 -15.92 7.87 32.27
CA LEU A 58 -14.90 8.20 33.27
C LEU A 58 -15.03 7.37 34.57
N GLU A 59 -16.25 7.06 35.01
CA GLU A 59 -16.49 6.20 36.17
C GLU A 59 -16.22 4.71 35.86
N GLY A 60 -16.49 4.26 34.63
CA GLY A 60 -16.14 2.92 34.14
C GLY A 60 -14.65 2.61 34.21
N ASP A 61 -13.80 3.57 33.81
CA ASP A 61 -12.34 3.44 33.89
C ASP A 61 -11.80 3.40 35.33
N SER A 62 -12.53 3.97 36.29
CA SER A 62 -12.18 3.93 37.71
C SER A 62 -12.54 2.60 38.39
N ALA A 63 -13.57 1.90 37.91
CA ALA A 63 -14.02 0.61 38.46
C ALA A 63 -13.11 -0.57 38.05
N ILE A 64 -12.46 -0.50 36.90
CA ILE A 64 -11.55 -1.55 36.40
C ILE A 64 -10.25 -1.64 37.23
N ASN A 65 -9.87 -0.58 37.95
CA ASN A 65 -8.61 -0.51 38.73
C ASN A 65 -8.74 -0.81 40.23
N LYS A 66 -9.90 -1.26 40.75
CA LYS A 66 -10.09 -1.52 42.19
C LYS A 66 -10.53 -2.92 42.61
N ASN A 67 -10.87 -3.83 41.70
CA ASN A 67 -11.29 -5.19 42.06
C ASN A 67 -10.27 -6.23 41.60
N ARG A 68 -9.21 -6.38 42.39
CA ARG A 68 -8.38 -7.58 42.41
C ARG A 68 -8.24 -8.04 43.86
N ASP A 69 -9.32 -8.58 44.42
CA ASP A 69 -9.31 -9.68 45.37
C ASP A 69 -10.74 -10.10 45.78
N GLU A 70 -10.88 -11.41 45.97
CA GLU A 70 -11.98 -12.17 46.58
C GLU A 70 -13.12 -12.77 45.72
N ASN A 71 -13.25 -14.09 45.89
CA ASN A 71 -14.16 -15.06 45.27
C ASN A 71 -15.65 -14.72 45.39
N SER A 72 -16.41 -14.89 44.30
CA SER A 72 -17.68 -15.63 44.29
C SER A 72 -18.08 -15.98 42.85
N ASP A 73 -18.58 -17.20 42.66
CA ASP A 73 -19.22 -17.68 41.45
C ASP A 73 -20.47 -16.83 41.15
N ASP A 74 -20.43 -16.03 40.08
CA ASP A 74 -21.58 -15.77 39.20
C ASP A 74 -21.07 -15.03 37.94
N LYS A 75 -21.46 -15.54 36.77
CA LYS A 75 -21.03 -15.03 35.45
C LYS A 75 -21.52 -13.58 35.26
N PRO A 76 -20.64 -12.61 34.96
CA PRO A 76 -21.09 -11.34 34.39
C PRO A 76 -21.28 -11.55 32.88
N GLU A 77 -22.52 -11.50 32.40
CA GLU A 77 -22.80 -11.36 30.98
C GLU A 77 -22.15 -10.05 30.48
N ASN A 78 -21.32 -10.14 29.43
CA ASN A 78 -20.56 -9.00 28.94
C ASN A 78 -21.52 -7.90 28.49
N LEU A 79 -21.27 -6.67 28.95
CA LEU A 79 -21.96 -5.46 28.47
C LEU A 79 -21.96 -5.36 26.93
N LEU A 80 -20.86 -5.82 26.30
CA LEU A 80 -20.68 -5.95 24.86
C LEU A 80 -21.69 -6.89 24.21
N ASP A 81 -22.12 -7.96 24.88
CA ASP A 81 -23.11 -8.89 24.35
C ASP A 81 -24.51 -8.25 24.34
N LYS A 82 -24.79 -7.34 25.28
CA LYS A 82 -26.05 -6.55 25.32
C LYS A 82 -26.06 -5.45 24.26
N GLU A 83 -24.95 -4.74 24.08
CA GLU A 83 -24.81 -3.76 23.00
C GLU A 83 -24.90 -4.41 21.62
N TYR A 84 -24.27 -5.59 21.46
CA TYR A 84 -24.38 -6.36 20.23
C TYR A 84 -25.80 -6.88 19.99
N ALA A 85 -26.52 -7.29 21.03
CA ALA A 85 -27.92 -7.71 20.92
C ALA A 85 -28.85 -6.53 20.55
N LEU A 86 -28.63 -5.34 21.13
CA LEU A 86 -29.38 -4.13 20.78
C LEU A 86 -29.11 -3.69 19.34
N PHE A 87 -27.84 -3.68 18.92
CA PHE A 87 -27.46 -3.37 17.54
C PHE A 87 -28.07 -4.35 16.52
N LYS A 88 -28.14 -5.64 16.89
CA LYS A 88 -28.74 -6.67 16.05
C LYS A 88 -30.26 -6.52 15.96
N ALA A 89 -30.93 -6.15 17.04
CA ALA A 89 -32.36 -5.86 17.06
C ALA A 89 -32.71 -4.61 16.24
N GLU A 90 -31.86 -3.59 16.25
CA GLU A 90 -32.01 -2.37 15.44
C GLU A 90 -31.94 -2.68 13.92
N LEU A 91 -31.04 -3.59 13.51
CA LEU A 91 -30.91 -4.09 12.14
C LEU A 91 -32.10 -4.95 11.69
N GLU A 92 -32.66 -5.74 12.61
CA GLU A 92 -33.86 -6.56 12.36
C GLU A 92 -35.10 -5.67 12.18
N ASN A 93 -35.23 -4.60 12.98
CA ASN A 93 -36.31 -3.61 12.83
C ASN A 93 -36.22 -2.82 11.50
N PHE A 94 -35.03 -2.67 10.92
CA PHE A 94 -34.86 -2.09 9.57
C PHE A 94 -35.19 -3.08 8.44
N SER A 95 -35.26 -4.38 8.74
CA SER A 95 -35.47 -5.44 7.75
C SER A 95 -36.92 -5.95 7.68
N ASP A 96 -37.79 -5.51 8.59
CA ASP A 96 -39.16 -6.03 8.75
C ASP A 96 -40.26 -5.23 8.03
N ASP A 97 -39.91 -4.28 7.16
CA ASP A 97 -40.89 -3.55 6.33
C ASP A 97 -41.17 -4.21 4.96
N SER A 98 -40.84 -5.50 4.82
CA SER A 98 -41.25 -6.27 3.65
C SER A 98 -41.50 -7.75 3.96
N GLU A 99 -42.66 -8.07 4.52
CA GLU A 99 -43.39 -9.29 4.18
C GLU A 99 -44.91 -9.01 4.26
N SER A 100 -45.69 -9.29 3.22
CA SER A 100 -46.25 -10.63 3.11
C SER A 100 -47.05 -10.83 1.83
N THR A 101 -46.83 -11.96 1.15
CA THR A 101 -47.93 -12.81 0.69
C THR A 101 -47.41 -14.22 0.38
N LYS A 102 -47.87 -15.20 1.16
CA LYS A 102 -47.73 -16.63 0.89
C LYS A 102 -48.93 -17.10 0.05
N LEU A 103 -48.73 -17.87 -1.02
CA LEU A 103 -49.29 -19.22 -1.18
C LEU A 103 -48.76 -19.96 -2.43
N ASP A 104 -48.38 -21.21 -2.18
CA ASP A 104 -48.48 -22.44 -2.98
C ASP A 104 -47.56 -22.80 -4.18
N SER A 105 -46.90 -23.93 -3.93
CA SER A 105 -46.26 -24.94 -4.78
C SER A 105 -46.70 -25.01 -6.25
N THR A 106 -45.72 -25.09 -7.16
CA THR A 106 -45.48 -26.22 -8.08
C THR A 106 -44.18 -25.98 -8.87
N THR A 107 -43.26 -26.95 -8.77
CA THR A 107 -42.08 -27.22 -9.63
C THR A 107 -41.75 -26.23 -10.77
N THR A 108 -40.78 -25.33 -10.53
CA THR A 108 -39.78 -24.80 -11.50
C THR A 108 -38.94 -23.73 -10.77
N ALA A 109 -37.93 -24.13 -10.00
CA ALA A 109 -37.08 -23.20 -9.25
C ALA A 109 -35.62 -23.66 -9.30
N ALA A 110 -34.88 -23.14 -10.29
CA ALA A 110 -33.41 -23.14 -10.31
C ALA A 110 -32.81 -22.21 -11.38
N SER A 111 -33.60 -21.65 -12.30
CA SER A 111 -33.10 -20.82 -13.40
C SER A 111 -33.36 -19.30 -13.26
N GLY A 112 -34.14 -18.86 -12.27
CA GLY A 112 -34.43 -17.43 -12.04
C GLY A 112 -33.39 -16.69 -11.20
N SER A 113 -32.89 -17.31 -10.11
CA SER A 113 -31.99 -16.65 -9.15
C SER A 113 -30.65 -16.22 -9.77
N ILE A 114 -30.10 -17.04 -10.67
CA ILE A 114 -28.82 -16.77 -11.33
C ILE A 114 -28.99 -15.70 -12.41
N GLU A 115 -30.16 -15.58 -13.03
CA GLU A 115 -30.43 -14.59 -14.09
C GLU A 115 -30.49 -13.16 -13.53
N ASP A 116 -31.09 -13.01 -12.34
CA ASP A 116 -31.21 -11.72 -11.66
C ASP A 116 -29.86 -11.29 -11.06
N GLU A 117 -29.10 -12.22 -10.47
CA GLU A 117 -27.71 -11.96 -10.02
C GLU A 117 -26.78 -11.61 -11.21
N LEU A 118 -26.93 -12.24 -12.37
CA LEU A 118 -26.14 -11.91 -13.57
C LEU A 118 -26.46 -10.53 -14.14
N LYS A 119 -27.68 -10.03 -13.95
CA LYS A 119 -28.04 -8.64 -14.29
C LYS A 119 -27.49 -7.64 -13.28
N GLU A 120 -27.39 -8.01 -12.01
CA GLU A 120 -26.74 -7.18 -11.00
C GLU A 120 -25.22 -7.04 -11.23
N LEU A 121 -24.60 -8.01 -11.91
CA LEU A 121 -23.21 -7.89 -12.36
C LEU A 121 -23.04 -6.87 -13.50
N GLU A 122 -24.10 -6.49 -14.21
CA GLU A 122 -24.06 -5.48 -15.27
C GLU A 122 -23.83 -4.09 -14.67
N GLY A 123 -22.78 -3.40 -15.12
CA GLY A 123 -22.37 -2.11 -14.58
C GLY A 123 -21.31 -2.18 -13.47
N MET A 124 -20.91 -3.38 -13.02
CA MET A 124 -19.80 -3.52 -12.07
C MET A 124 -18.47 -3.06 -12.69
N LYS A 125 -17.74 -2.21 -11.96
CA LYS A 125 -16.37 -1.80 -12.32
C LYS A 125 -15.38 -2.87 -11.87
N CYS A 126 -14.47 -3.24 -12.75
CA CYS A 126 -13.45 -4.27 -12.50
C CYS A 126 -12.13 -3.92 -13.20
N LYS A 127 -11.08 -4.73 -13.00
CA LYS A 127 -9.89 -4.75 -13.84
C LYS A 127 -9.89 -6.02 -14.67
N ALA A 128 -9.79 -5.87 -15.99
CA ALA A 128 -9.77 -6.98 -16.92
C ALA A 128 -8.42 -7.11 -17.62
N PRO A 129 -7.95 -8.33 -17.90
CA PRO A 129 -6.76 -8.55 -18.70
C PRO A 129 -7.06 -8.20 -20.18
N TYR A 130 -6.12 -7.52 -20.82
CA TYR A 130 -6.12 -7.25 -22.25
C TYR A 130 -4.80 -7.75 -22.83
N GLY A 131 -4.88 -8.65 -23.81
CA GLY A 131 -3.72 -9.12 -24.56
C GLY A 131 -3.64 -8.36 -25.88
N SER A 132 -2.61 -7.53 -26.06
CA SER A 132 -2.34 -6.99 -27.39
C SER A 132 -1.62 -8.05 -28.24
N THR A 133 -1.83 -8.04 -29.55
CA THR A 133 -1.23 -8.99 -30.50
C THR A 133 0.30 -8.94 -30.55
N TRP A 134 0.92 -7.91 -29.96
CA TRP A 134 2.37 -7.68 -29.97
C TRP A 134 2.99 -7.53 -28.56
N GLY A 135 2.24 -7.72 -27.48
CA GLY A 135 2.77 -7.50 -26.12
C GLY A 135 1.88 -8.07 -25.03
N GLY A 136 2.51 -8.56 -23.96
CA GLY A 136 1.90 -9.37 -22.90
C GLY A 136 0.61 -8.82 -22.28
N THR A 137 -0.11 -9.70 -21.57
CA THR A 137 -1.42 -9.38 -20.97
C THR A 137 -1.31 -8.31 -19.89
N GLY A 138 -1.83 -7.10 -20.16
CA GLY A 138 -1.92 -6.00 -19.21
C GLY A 138 -3.29 -5.92 -18.55
N TYR A 139 -3.37 -5.55 -17.27
CA TYR A 139 -4.65 -5.38 -16.57
C TYR A 139 -5.13 -3.93 -16.64
N HIS A 140 -6.28 -3.70 -17.28
CA HIS A 140 -6.86 -2.38 -17.46
C HIS A 140 -8.18 -2.24 -16.73
N ASN A 141 -8.50 -1.02 -16.28
CA ASN A 141 -9.79 -0.72 -15.68
C ASN A 141 -10.90 -0.88 -16.73
N ALA A 142 -11.93 -1.65 -16.38
CA ALA A 142 -13.02 -2.05 -17.24
C ALA A 142 -14.36 -2.04 -16.49
N MET A 143 -15.45 -2.14 -17.24
CA MET A 143 -16.81 -2.26 -16.73
C MET A 143 -17.48 -3.46 -17.39
N VAL A 144 -18.19 -4.26 -16.60
CA VAL A 144 -18.98 -5.39 -17.09
C VAL A 144 -20.22 -4.86 -17.79
N CYS A 145 -20.43 -5.24 -19.05
CA CYS A 145 -21.62 -4.86 -19.81
C CYS A 145 -22.70 -5.92 -19.74
N SER A 146 -22.33 -7.18 -19.94
CA SER A 146 -23.27 -8.30 -19.91
C SER A 146 -22.56 -9.62 -19.66
N ALA A 147 -23.27 -10.57 -19.06
CA ALA A 147 -22.80 -11.94 -18.96
C ALA A 147 -22.86 -12.59 -20.36
N TYR A 148 -21.73 -13.11 -20.84
CA TYR A 148 -21.66 -13.79 -22.13
C TYR A 148 -22.06 -15.26 -21.95
N ARG A 149 -23.18 -15.65 -22.57
CA ARG A 149 -23.62 -17.05 -22.65
C ARG A 149 -23.25 -17.63 -24.00
N ASN A 150 -22.37 -18.62 -24.02
CA ASN A 150 -22.28 -19.52 -25.18
C ASN A 150 -23.53 -20.41 -25.16
N ASN A 151 -24.22 -20.53 -26.29
CA ASN A 151 -25.39 -21.40 -26.44
C ASN A 151 -25.09 -22.83 -25.96
N ASP A 152 -26.02 -23.38 -25.17
CA ASP A 152 -26.23 -24.79 -24.83
C ASP A 152 -25.19 -25.56 -23.98
N GLU A 153 -24.56 -24.91 -22.99
CA GLU A 153 -24.03 -25.66 -21.83
C GLU A 153 -24.56 -25.08 -20.52
N ALA A 154 -25.26 -25.93 -19.76
CA ALA A 154 -25.74 -25.59 -18.43
C ALA A 154 -24.56 -25.14 -17.55
N ILE A 155 -24.65 -23.94 -16.99
CA ILE A 155 -23.68 -23.39 -16.03
C ILE A 155 -23.60 -24.36 -14.86
N LYS A 156 -22.52 -25.14 -14.78
CA LYS A 156 -22.30 -26.14 -13.70
C LYS A 156 -21.48 -25.55 -12.55
N ASP A 157 -20.79 -24.44 -12.76
CA ASP A 157 -19.92 -23.80 -11.76
C ASP A 157 -19.75 -22.29 -11.99
N ILE A 158 -19.49 -21.52 -10.93
CA ILE A 158 -19.29 -20.04 -10.96
C ILE A 158 -18.09 -19.66 -11.85
N HIS A 159 -17.14 -20.57 -12.04
CA HIS A 159 -15.91 -20.36 -12.81
C HIS A 159 -16.06 -20.42 -14.33
N ASP A 160 -17.19 -20.90 -14.86
CA ASP A 160 -17.48 -20.89 -16.30
C ASP A 160 -18.22 -19.63 -16.77
N ILE A 161 -18.56 -18.73 -15.83
CA ILE A 161 -19.19 -17.47 -16.15
C ILE A 161 -18.17 -16.59 -16.90
N LYS A 162 -18.44 -16.34 -18.17
CA LYS A 162 -17.74 -15.35 -18.97
C LYS A 162 -18.54 -14.06 -18.98
N VAL A 163 -17.85 -12.94 -18.88
CA VAL A 163 -18.48 -11.63 -18.95
C VAL A 163 -17.84 -10.81 -20.06
N ARG A 164 -18.66 -9.99 -20.70
CA ARG A 164 -18.22 -9.01 -21.70
C ARG A 164 -17.88 -7.72 -20.98
N VAL A 165 -16.65 -7.25 -21.17
CA VAL A 165 -16.14 -6.04 -20.50
C VAL A 165 -15.75 -4.96 -21.49
N PHE A 166 -16.00 -3.70 -21.13
CA PHE A 166 -15.53 -2.52 -21.84
C PHE A 166 -14.45 -1.81 -21.03
N PHE A 167 -13.35 -1.44 -21.68
CA PHE A 167 -12.27 -0.71 -21.03
C PHE A 167 -12.65 0.76 -20.83
N LEU A 168 -12.50 1.25 -19.59
CA LEU A 168 -12.76 2.66 -19.24
C LEU A 168 -11.66 3.57 -19.77
N ASN A 169 -10.44 3.05 -19.85
CA ASN A 169 -9.24 3.77 -20.26
C ASN A 169 -8.65 3.16 -21.54
N PRO A 170 -9.29 3.35 -22.71
CA PRO A 170 -8.79 2.80 -23.97
C PRO A 170 -7.47 3.46 -24.37
N THR A 171 -6.40 2.67 -24.46
CA THR A 171 -5.07 3.11 -24.94
C THR A 171 -4.90 2.91 -26.44
N HIS A 172 -5.66 1.97 -27.02
CA HIS A 172 -5.69 1.67 -28.45
C HIS A 172 -7.06 1.94 -29.04
N LYS A 173 -7.11 2.19 -30.35
CA LYS A 173 -8.36 2.45 -31.08
C LYS A 173 -9.33 1.27 -31.01
N GLU A 174 -8.78 0.05 -30.97
CA GLU A 174 -9.51 -1.22 -30.88
C GLU A 174 -10.14 -1.46 -29.50
N MET A 175 -9.77 -0.68 -28.48
CA MET A 175 -10.37 -0.75 -27.14
C MET A 175 -11.52 0.24 -26.96
N ILE A 176 -11.73 1.15 -27.92
CA ILE A 176 -12.81 2.14 -27.84
C ILE A 176 -14.14 1.42 -28.06
N PRO A 177 -15.12 1.53 -27.14
CA PRO A 177 -16.42 0.90 -27.31
C PRO A 177 -17.17 1.48 -28.51
N CYS A 178 -17.83 0.60 -29.28
CA CYS A 178 -18.64 1.00 -30.42
C CYS A 178 -19.95 1.66 -29.94
N PRO A 179 -20.23 2.92 -30.31
CA PRO A 179 -21.46 3.59 -29.89
C PRO A 179 -22.71 2.89 -30.44
N TYR A 180 -22.66 2.42 -31.69
CA TYR A 180 -23.78 1.70 -32.31
C TYR A 180 -24.03 0.33 -31.68
N PHE A 181 -23.02 -0.29 -31.08
CA PHE A 181 -23.19 -1.55 -30.35
C PHE A 181 -23.86 -1.30 -28.99
N LEU A 182 -23.47 -0.24 -28.29
CA LEU A 182 -24.14 0.19 -27.06
C LEU A 182 -25.61 0.53 -27.30
N ASP A 183 -25.92 1.10 -28.48
CA ASP A 183 -27.29 1.40 -28.91
C ASP A 183 -28.02 0.18 -29.52
N GLY A 184 -27.37 -0.99 -29.61
CA GLY A 184 -27.96 -2.23 -30.16
C GLY A 184 -28.21 -2.22 -31.67
N SER A 185 -27.62 -1.28 -32.41
CA SER A 185 -27.84 -1.05 -33.85
C SER A 185 -26.65 -1.41 -34.75
N CYS A 186 -25.59 -1.99 -34.20
CA CYS A 186 -24.41 -2.38 -34.96
C CYS A 186 -24.69 -3.57 -35.89
N LYS A 187 -24.31 -3.44 -37.17
CA LYS A 187 -24.52 -4.46 -38.21
C LYS A 187 -23.30 -5.34 -38.46
N PHE A 188 -22.17 -5.04 -37.82
CA PHE A 188 -20.90 -5.74 -38.01
C PHE A 188 -20.71 -6.80 -36.91
N SER A 189 -19.99 -7.89 -37.22
CA SER A 189 -19.59 -8.88 -36.22
C SER A 189 -18.53 -8.31 -35.28
N ASP A 190 -18.40 -8.91 -34.08
CA ASP A 190 -17.46 -8.50 -33.03
C ASP A 190 -16.01 -8.31 -33.53
N GLU A 191 -15.59 -9.08 -34.54
CA GLU A 191 -14.24 -9.04 -35.11
C GLU A 191 -14.08 -8.07 -36.30
N ASN A 192 -15.18 -7.67 -36.95
CA ASN A 192 -15.14 -6.83 -38.17
C ASN A 192 -15.57 -5.38 -37.92
N CYS A 193 -15.94 -5.04 -36.68
CA CYS A 193 -16.27 -3.68 -36.31
C CYS A 193 -15.02 -2.83 -36.15
N HIS A 194 -15.09 -1.56 -36.55
CA HIS A 194 -13.96 -0.63 -36.39
C HIS A 194 -13.70 -0.24 -34.92
N TYR A 195 -14.69 -0.45 -34.07
CA TYR A 195 -14.69 -0.15 -32.65
C TYR A 195 -14.97 -1.43 -31.86
N SER A 196 -14.50 -1.50 -30.62
CA SER A 196 -14.66 -2.66 -29.76
C SER A 196 -16.13 -2.96 -29.45
N HIS A 197 -16.53 -4.22 -29.57
CA HIS A 197 -17.76 -4.73 -28.97
C HIS A 197 -17.53 -5.24 -27.52
N GLY A 198 -16.36 -4.97 -26.95
CA GLY A 198 -15.95 -5.46 -25.64
C GLY A 198 -15.24 -6.80 -25.73
N GLU A 199 -14.36 -7.04 -24.76
CA GLU A 199 -13.59 -8.28 -24.66
C GLU A 199 -14.35 -9.30 -23.80
N ILE A 200 -14.36 -10.57 -24.20
CA ILE A 200 -15.00 -11.64 -23.43
C ILE A 200 -13.95 -12.25 -22.52
N VAL A 201 -14.08 -12.03 -21.21
CA VAL A 201 -13.13 -12.52 -20.20
C VAL A 201 -13.81 -13.44 -19.19
N PRO A 202 -13.13 -14.48 -18.68
CA PRO A 202 -13.65 -15.29 -17.59
C PRO A 202 -13.77 -14.45 -16.32
N PHE A 203 -14.86 -14.62 -15.56
CA PHE A 203 -15.07 -13.90 -14.29
C PHE A 203 -13.91 -14.10 -13.31
N SER A 204 -13.35 -15.32 -13.26
CA SER A 204 -12.17 -15.65 -12.42
C SER A 204 -10.90 -14.86 -12.75
N SER A 205 -10.80 -14.26 -13.94
CA SER A 205 -9.65 -13.46 -14.36
C SER A 205 -9.77 -11.99 -14.00
N LEU A 206 -10.96 -11.54 -13.59
CA LEU A 206 -11.21 -10.18 -13.16
C LEU A 206 -10.57 -9.91 -11.81
N LYS A 207 -10.07 -8.68 -11.67
CA LYS A 207 -9.59 -8.15 -10.40
C LYS A 207 -10.48 -7.01 -9.94
N GLU A 208 -10.40 -6.69 -8.66
CA GLU A 208 -11.08 -5.53 -8.07
C GLU A 208 -10.67 -4.24 -8.79
N TYR A 209 -11.63 -3.31 -8.91
CA TYR A 209 -11.40 -2.01 -9.51
C TYR A 209 -10.43 -1.18 -8.67
N LYS A 210 -9.32 -0.74 -9.28
CA LYS A 210 -8.36 0.13 -8.64
C LYS A 210 -8.68 1.58 -8.95
N GLU A 211 -9.12 2.31 -7.94
CA GLU A 211 -9.29 3.76 -8.02
C GLU A 211 -7.94 4.45 -8.16
N PRO A 212 -7.78 5.37 -9.13
CA PRO A 212 -6.57 6.16 -9.24
C PRO A 212 -6.40 7.09 -8.05
N ASP A 213 -5.22 7.06 -7.42
CA ASP A 213 -4.91 7.97 -6.32
C ASP A 213 -4.37 9.31 -6.85
N PHE A 214 -5.18 10.35 -6.74
CA PHE A 214 -4.84 11.70 -7.20
C PHE A 214 -3.92 12.45 -6.24
N HIS A 215 -3.68 11.96 -5.02
CA HIS A 215 -2.87 12.65 -4.01
C HIS A 215 -1.38 12.65 -4.33
N ASN A 216 -0.91 11.68 -5.15
CA ASN A 216 0.52 11.54 -5.47
C ASN A 216 0.93 12.26 -6.77
N ILE A 217 0.04 13.07 -7.33
CA ILE A 217 0.31 13.83 -8.55
C ILE A 217 1.28 14.98 -8.23
N LYS A 218 2.48 14.93 -8.80
CA LYS A 218 3.52 15.96 -8.64
C LYS A 218 4.02 16.42 -10.01
N MET A 219 4.73 17.55 -10.04
CA MET A 219 5.46 17.97 -11.24
C MET A 219 6.47 16.86 -11.61
N GLY A 220 6.42 16.41 -12.87
CA GLY A 220 7.21 15.30 -13.37
C GLY A 220 6.57 13.91 -13.22
N SER A 221 5.42 13.78 -12.57
CA SER A 221 4.69 12.51 -12.50
C SER A 221 4.17 12.09 -13.88
N ARG A 222 4.25 10.78 -14.16
CA ARG A 222 3.72 10.17 -15.39
C ARG A 222 2.24 9.87 -15.20
N VAL A 223 1.43 10.34 -16.14
CA VAL A 223 -0.02 10.17 -16.14
C VAL A 223 -0.49 9.76 -17.53
N LEU A 224 -1.67 9.15 -17.61
CA LEU A 224 -2.41 9.00 -18.85
C LEU A 224 -3.33 10.21 -19.00
N THR A 225 -3.31 10.83 -20.17
CA THR A 225 -4.20 11.95 -20.50
C THR A 225 -5.14 11.57 -21.64
N LYS A 226 -6.44 11.83 -21.46
CA LYS A 226 -7.45 11.62 -22.49
C LYS A 226 -7.33 12.67 -23.59
N GLN A 227 -7.09 12.25 -24.82
CA GLN A 227 -7.09 13.13 -25.99
C GLN A 227 -8.51 13.30 -26.57
N LYS A 228 -8.65 14.25 -27.51
CA LYS A 228 -9.90 14.50 -28.26
C LYS A 228 -10.45 13.26 -28.97
N ASN A 229 -9.59 12.30 -29.29
CA ASN A 229 -9.97 11.05 -29.95
C ASN A 229 -10.50 9.99 -28.98
N ASN A 230 -10.77 10.35 -27.71
CA ASN A 230 -11.13 9.45 -26.61
C ASN A 230 -10.07 8.37 -26.28
N ILE A 231 -8.84 8.53 -26.77
CA ILE A 231 -7.73 7.64 -26.50
C ILE A 231 -6.87 8.24 -25.39
N TRP A 232 -6.45 7.38 -24.45
CA TRP A 232 -5.57 7.74 -23.36
C TRP A 232 -4.11 7.54 -23.79
N HIS A 233 -3.32 8.61 -23.67
CA HIS A 233 -1.91 8.58 -24.03
C HIS A 233 -1.02 8.92 -22.83
N ARG A 234 0.14 8.27 -22.77
CA ARG A 234 1.17 8.53 -21.76
C ARG A 234 1.71 9.95 -21.88
N SER A 235 1.82 10.61 -20.74
CA SER A 235 2.15 12.02 -20.66
C SER A 235 2.78 12.34 -19.29
N VAL A 236 3.44 13.49 -19.19
CA VAL A 236 4.16 13.94 -18.00
C VAL A 236 3.67 15.31 -17.59
N ILE A 237 3.36 15.48 -16.32
CA ILE A 237 2.87 16.76 -15.79
C ILE A 237 4.04 17.74 -15.71
N LEU A 238 3.93 18.88 -16.38
CA LEU A 238 4.94 19.93 -16.34
C LEU A 238 4.62 20.97 -15.27
N LYS A 239 3.35 21.36 -15.14
CA LYS A 239 2.91 22.36 -14.15
C LYS A 239 1.62 21.91 -13.49
N LEU A 240 1.61 22.02 -12.16
CA LEU A 240 0.42 21.89 -11.34
C LEU A 240 -0.37 23.21 -11.39
N PRO A 241 -1.70 23.15 -11.28
CA PRO A 241 -2.52 24.34 -11.13
C PRO A 241 -2.16 25.08 -9.82
N GLU A 242 -2.11 26.40 -9.89
CA GLU A 242 -1.78 27.27 -8.75
C GLU A 242 -3.02 27.64 -7.92
N ASN A 243 -4.22 27.45 -8.49
CA ASN A 243 -5.53 27.61 -7.84
C ASN A 243 -6.43 26.37 -8.05
N ASP A 244 -7.41 26.20 -7.16
CA ASP A 244 -8.48 25.19 -7.27
C ASP A 244 -9.40 25.48 -8.47
N GLY A 245 -8.95 25.10 -9.67
CA GLY A 245 -9.70 25.29 -10.92
C GLY A 245 -8.85 25.44 -12.18
N ASP A 246 -7.52 25.60 -12.07
CA ASP A 246 -6.65 25.73 -13.23
C ASP A 246 -6.37 24.38 -13.91
N GLU A 247 -6.12 24.41 -15.22
CA GLU A 247 -5.83 23.22 -16.02
C GLU A 247 -4.38 22.74 -15.82
N TYR A 248 -4.18 21.42 -15.78
CA TYR A 248 -2.85 20.83 -15.69
C TYR A 248 -2.15 20.97 -17.05
N ARG A 249 -0.94 21.51 -17.06
CA ARG A 249 -0.12 21.55 -18.27
C ARG A 249 0.70 20.28 -18.37
N ILE A 250 0.40 19.48 -19.39
CA ILE A 250 0.94 18.14 -19.54
C ILE A 250 1.66 18.04 -20.90
N LYS A 251 2.76 17.29 -20.94
CA LYS A 251 3.50 16.97 -22.16
C LYS A 251 3.31 15.51 -22.53
N PHE A 252 2.84 15.23 -23.73
CA PHE A 252 2.75 13.85 -24.22
C PHE A 252 4.13 13.26 -24.45
N GLU A 253 4.32 12.01 -24.03
CA GLU A 253 5.59 11.30 -24.20
C GLU A 253 5.84 10.96 -25.69
N ALA A 254 4.81 10.45 -26.37
CA ALA A 254 4.93 10.01 -27.77
C ALA A 254 5.04 11.16 -28.79
N SER A 255 4.38 12.29 -28.54
CA SER A 255 4.31 13.40 -29.51
C SER A 255 5.09 14.65 -29.08
N GLY A 256 5.52 14.72 -27.81
CA GLY A 256 6.17 15.91 -27.25
C GLY A 256 5.28 17.16 -27.17
N LYS A 257 4.01 17.08 -27.60
CA LYS A 257 3.07 18.19 -27.63
C LYS A 257 2.60 18.52 -26.22
N ILE A 258 2.51 19.81 -25.93
CA ILE A 258 1.99 20.31 -24.66
C ILE A 258 0.48 20.55 -24.82
N MET A 259 -0.30 20.06 -23.86
CA MET A 259 -1.75 20.23 -23.81
C MET A 259 -2.15 20.57 -22.37
N GLU A 260 -3.19 21.40 -22.25
CA GLU A 260 -3.81 21.72 -20.97
C GLU A 260 -5.02 20.79 -20.80
N SER A 261 -5.16 20.18 -19.63
CA SER A 261 -6.25 19.23 -19.36
C SER A 261 -6.71 19.30 -17.91
N SER A 262 -8.01 19.09 -17.72
CA SER A 262 -8.62 19.03 -16.40
C SER A 262 -8.32 17.70 -15.69
N LEU A 263 -8.49 17.69 -14.36
CA LEU A 263 -8.27 16.51 -13.52
C LEU A 263 -9.09 15.28 -13.97
N GLN A 264 -10.31 15.49 -14.49
CA GLN A 264 -11.17 14.38 -14.95
C GLN A 264 -10.60 13.64 -16.17
N ASN A 265 -9.68 14.27 -16.90
CA ASN A 265 -9.03 13.69 -18.08
C ASN A 265 -7.60 13.21 -17.79
N LEU A 266 -7.26 13.10 -16.51
CA LEU A 266 -5.98 12.61 -16.03
C LEU A 266 -6.15 11.32 -15.24
N LEU A 267 -5.25 10.37 -15.49
CA LEU A 267 -5.18 9.12 -14.76
C LEU A 267 -3.73 8.88 -14.34
N PRO A 268 -3.42 9.00 -13.04
CA PRO A 268 -2.13 8.60 -12.48
C PRO A 268 -1.76 7.18 -12.85
N LEU A 269 -0.50 6.97 -13.27
CA LEU A 269 0.08 5.65 -13.42
C LEU A 269 0.91 5.35 -12.17
N ASP A 270 0.61 4.24 -11.49
CA ASP A 270 1.45 3.74 -10.40
C ASP A 270 2.68 3.05 -10.97
N ASP A 271 3.76 2.99 -10.19
CA ASP A 271 5.05 2.40 -10.60
C ASP A 271 4.92 0.95 -11.10
N THR A 272 3.88 0.23 -10.68
CA THR A 272 3.53 -1.13 -11.14
C THR A 272 3.12 -1.20 -12.61
N ASP A 273 2.54 -0.13 -13.16
CA ASP A 273 2.13 -0.07 -14.58
C ASP A 273 3.28 0.41 -15.50
N LEU A 274 4.45 0.71 -14.92
CA LEU A 274 5.68 1.06 -15.63
C LEU A 274 6.55 -0.17 -15.98
N GLU A 275 6.27 -1.34 -15.40
CA GLU A 275 7.04 -2.57 -15.64
C GLU A 275 6.82 -3.18 -17.03
N MET A 276 5.78 -2.76 -17.76
CA MET A 276 5.41 -3.34 -19.06
C MET A 276 6.12 -2.71 -20.27
N SER A 277 7.34 -2.18 -20.11
CA SER A 277 8.13 -1.66 -21.25
C SER A 277 9.62 -2.01 -21.27
N ASP A 278 10.10 -2.88 -20.37
CA ASP A 278 11.51 -3.32 -20.38
C ASP A 278 11.67 -4.85 -20.27
N THR A 279 10.85 -5.60 -21.01
CA THR A 279 11.16 -7.00 -21.31
C THR A 279 11.99 -7.06 -22.58
N SER A 280 13.24 -6.61 -22.50
CA SER A 280 14.26 -7.05 -23.45
C SER A 280 14.67 -8.48 -23.09
N ASP A 281 13.97 -9.44 -23.69
CA ASP A 281 14.33 -10.85 -23.74
C ASP A 281 15.58 -11.00 -24.61
N ASP A 282 16.74 -10.72 -24.04
CA ASP A 282 18.05 -10.95 -24.67
C ASP A 282 18.42 -12.42 -24.45
N SER A 283 17.85 -13.28 -25.29
CA SER A 283 18.31 -14.63 -25.46
C SER A 283 19.61 -14.59 -26.26
N ASP A 284 20.73 -14.60 -25.54
CA ASP A 284 22.09 -14.72 -26.08
C ASP A 284 22.19 -15.96 -26.99
N HIS A 285 22.10 -15.72 -28.30
CA HIS A 285 22.64 -16.62 -29.30
C HIS A 285 23.97 -16.02 -29.77
N ASP A 286 25.06 -16.70 -29.44
CA ASP A 286 26.40 -16.40 -29.93
C ASP A 286 26.41 -16.34 -31.47
N ASP A 287 26.66 -15.17 -32.06
CA ASP A 287 27.58 -15.07 -33.20
C ASP A 287 27.90 -13.61 -33.62
N ASP A 288 29.21 -13.42 -33.81
CA ASP A 288 29.91 -12.54 -34.75
C ASP A 288 29.88 -10.99 -34.65
N ASP A 289 31.06 -10.49 -34.95
CA ASP A 289 31.65 -9.17 -34.89
C ASP A 289 31.03 -8.18 -35.90
N SER A 290 30.48 -7.05 -35.44
CA SER A 290 30.34 -5.85 -36.29
C SER A 290 30.07 -4.58 -35.49
N VAL A 291 31.02 -3.67 -35.53
CA VAL A 291 30.93 -2.28 -35.06
C VAL A 291 29.88 -1.50 -35.85
N CYS A 292 28.85 -0.97 -35.18
CA CYS A 292 28.07 0.15 -35.71
C CYS A 292 27.78 1.21 -34.64
N ASN A 293 28.23 2.42 -34.96
CA ASN A 293 28.23 3.61 -34.12
C ASN A 293 26.96 4.42 -34.45
N SER A 294 26.11 4.76 -33.48
CA SER A 294 25.16 5.87 -33.61
C SER A 294 24.76 6.45 -32.24
N PRO A 295 24.90 7.77 -31.99
CA PRO A 295 24.70 8.36 -30.67
C PRO A 295 23.32 9.04 -30.57
N SER A 296 22.33 8.35 -30.01
CA SER A 296 20.97 8.92 -29.82
C SER A 296 20.64 9.29 -28.36
N TYR A 297 21.58 9.26 -27.43
CA TYR A 297 21.29 9.45 -26.00
C TYR A 297 21.87 10.74 -25.35
N SER A 298 22.31 11.72 -26.14
CA SER A 298 22.98 12.92 -25.59
C SER A 298 22.08 14.09 -25.18
N ASN A 299 20.77 14.10 -25.47
CA ASN A 299 19.97 15.33 -25.27
C ASN A 299 19.57 15.60 -23.81
N ASP A 300 19.16 14.60 -23.04
CA ASP A 300 18.74 14.84 -21.64
C ASP A 300 19.93 15.16 -20.71
N GLN A 301 21.13 14.69 -21.08
CA GLN A 301 22.37 14.90 -20.33
C GLN A 301 22.98 16.28 -20.57
N LEU A 302 22.70 16.91 -21.72
CA LEU A 302 23.11 18.29 -22.01
C LEU A 302 22.26 19.32 -21.27
N ILE A 303 20.97 19.04 -21.06
CA ILE A 303 20.04 19.96 -20.37
C ILE A 303 20.38 20.07 -18.88
N HIS A 304 20.74 18.98 -18.21
CA HIS A 304 21.15 19.01 -16.80
C HIS A 304 22.56 19.57 -16.57
N LYS A 305 23.49 19.43 -17.52
CA LYS A 305 24.81 20.09 -17.47
C LYS A 305 24.71 21.62 -17.50
N SER A 306 23.75 22.14 -18.28
CA SER A 306 23.53 23.58 -18.45
C SER A 306 22.98 24.28 -17.20
N LEU A 307 22.39 23.55 -16.25
CA LEU A 307 21.74 24.13 -15.06
C LEU A 307 22.66 24.16 -13.82
N LEU A 308 23.67 23.30 -13.74
CA LEU A 308 24.58 23.23 -12.58
C LEU A 308 25.99 23.75 -12.86
N THR A 309 26.34 23.97 -14.13
CA THR A 309 27.59 24.61 -14.52
C THR A 309 27.26 26.03 -14.96
N LEU A 310 27.55 27.03 -14.11
CA LEU A 310 27.57 28.42 -14.57
C LEU A 310 28.64 28.50 -15.66
N GLN A 311 28.24 28.68 -16.91
CA GLN A 311 29.17 28.76 -18.03
C GLN A 311 30.16 29.91 -17.77
N SER A 312 31.38 29.56 -17.36
CA SER A 312 32.51 30.47 -17.14
C SER A 312 33.07 31.07 -18.43
N THR A 313 32.36 30.99 -19.55
CA THR A 313 32.78 31.55 -20.85
C THR A 313 32.39 33.02 -21.02
N GLU A 314 31.70 33.62 -20.06
CA GLU A 314 31.41 35.04 -20.07
C GLU A 314 32.66 35.86 -19.73
N SER A 315 32.98 36.85 -20.56
CA SER A 315 34.08 37.78 -20.29
C SER A 315 33.88 38.47 -18.94
N LEU A 316 34.91 38.42 -18.09
CA LEU A 316 34.94 39.10 -16.80
C LEU A 316 34.55 40.58 -16.98
N GLY A 317 33.45 41.00 -16.37
CA GLY A 317 32.92 42.37 -16.49
C GLY A 317 31.53 42.49 -17.13
N ASN A 318 30.85 41.38 -17.48
CA ASN A 318 29.47 41.44 -18.00
C ASN A 318 28.47 42.16 -17.08
N TRP A 319 28.67 42.10 -15.76
CA TRP A 319 27.86 42.81 -14.77
C TRP A 319 27.98 44.34 -14.88
N GLU A 320 29.06 44.86 -15.48
CA GLU A 320 29.24 46.31 -15.68
C GLU A 320 28.23 46.92 -16.65
N LYS A 321 27.63 46.10 -17.54
CA LYS A 321 26.51 46.50 -18.40
C LYS A 321 25.33 47.01 -17.57
N HIS A 322 25.14 46.45 -16.37
CA HIS A 322 24.04 46.80 -15.48
C HIS A 322 24.44 47.78 -14.37
N THR A 323 25.74 47.88 -14.01
CA THR A 323 26.20 48.74 -12.91
C THR A 323 26.87 50.03 -13.36
N ARG A 324 26.79 50.42 -14.65
CA ARG A 324 27.35 51.68 -15.21
C ARG A 324 28.79 51.97 -14.75
N GLY A 325 29.63 50.95 -14.65
CA GLY A 325 31.03 51.06 -14.23
C GLY A 325 31.30 51.28 -12.72
N MET A 326 30.28 51.17 -11.85
CA MET A 326 30.49 51.31 -10.40
C MET A 326 31.35 50.19 -9.81
N GLY A 327 31.11 48.93 -10.19
CA GLY A 327 31.93 47.84 -9.65
C GLY A 327 33.36 47.84 -10.20
N SER A 328 33.64 48.29 -11.45
CA SER A 328 35.02 48.42 -11.95
C SER A 328 35.77 49.45 -11.13
N LYS A 329 35.10 50.55 -10.79
CA LYS A 329 35.65 51.58 -9.91
C LYS A 329 35.96 51.06 -8.51
N ILE A 330 35.09 50.24 -7.94
CA ILE A 330 35.32 49.61 -6.62
C ILE A 330 36.48 48.62 -6.70
N MET A 331 36.53 47.76 -7.73
CA MET A 331 37.64 46.81 -7.92
C MET A 331 38.98 47.54 -8.08
N ALA A 332 39.02 48.60 -8.88
CA ALA A 332 40.21 49.43 -9.04
C ALA A 332 40.64 50.10 -7.72
N GLN A 333 39.69 50.58 -6.91
CA GLN A 333 39.97 51.11 -5.56
C GLN A 333 40.55 50.05 -4.62
N MET A 334 40.13 48.79 -4.77
CA MET A 334 40.67 47.64 -4.03
C MET A 334 41.98 47.09 -4.62
N GLY A 335 42.54 47.74 -5.64
CA GLY A 335 43.82 47.38 -6.25
C GLY A 335 43.74 46.31 -7.34
N TYR A 336 42.59 46.16 -8.01
CA TYR A 336 42.50 45.35 -9.22
C TYR A 336 43.09 46.11 -10.41
N VAL A 337 44.07 45.50 -11.08
CA VAL A 337 44.58 45.99 -12.37
C VAL A 337 44.10 45.03 -13.46
N ILE A 338 43.48 45.57 -14.51
CA ILE A 338 42.91 44.80 -15.62
C ILE A 338 43.97 43.83 -16.19
N GLY A 339 43.65 42.54 -16.20
CA GLY A 339 44.58 41.49 -16.63
C GLY A 339 45.51 40.95 -15.54
N THR A 340 45.35 41.38 -14.29
CA THR A 340 46.08 40.88 -13.12
C THR A 340 45.14 40.57 -11.96
N GLY A 341 45.65 39.97 -10.89
CA GLY A 341 44.90 39.70 -9.68
C GLY A 341 44.51 40.94 -8.87
N LEU A 342 43.51 40.79 -8.00
CA LEU A 342 43.15 41.78 -6.99
C LEU A 342 44.23 41.91 -5.91
N GLY A 343 44.67 43.14 -5.58
CA GLY A 343 45.48 43.43 -4.39
C GLY A 343 46.72 44.29 -4.69
N LYS A 344 47.35 44.85 -3.65
CA LYS A 344 48.45 45.83 -3.76
C LYS A 344 49.67 45.35 -4.58
N ARG A 345 49.86 44.03 -4.67
CA ARG A 345 50.95 43.38 -5.42
C ARG A 345 50.45 42.59 -6.65
N SER A 346 49.17 42.69 -6.98
CA SER A 346 48.52 41.86 -8.01
C SER A 346 48.56 40.35 -7.73
N ASP A 347 48.75 39.95 -6.46
CA ASP A 347 48.84 38.53 -6.02
C ASP A 347 47.48 37.80 -6.01
N GLY A 348 46.36 38.51 -6.26
CA GLY A 348 45.03 37.92 -6.28
C GLY A 348 44.83 36.95 -7.44
N ARG A 349 43.78 36.14 -7.37
CA ARG A 349 43.48 35.21 -8.45
C ARG A 349 42.92 35.96 -9.67
N MET A 350 43.45 35.66 -10.85
CA MET A 350 43.02 36.27 -12.12
C MET A 350 41.68 35.71 -12.61
N GLU A 351 41.43 34.42 -12.35
CA GLU A 351 40.22 33.73 -12.78
C GLU A 351 39.17 33.68 -11.65
N PRO A 352 37.90 34.03 -11.93
CA PRO A 352 36.78 33.90 -10.99
C PRO A 352 36.65 32.50 -10.38
N VAL A 353 36.03 32.39 -9.19
CA VAL A 353 35.78 31.08 -8.56
C VAL A 353 34.55 30.48 -9.19
N GLU A 354 34.75 29.37 -9.91
CA GLU A 354 33.63 28.57 -10.39
C GLU A 354 32.91 27.97 -9.18
N ALA A 355 31.67 28.39 -8.98
CA ALA A 355 30.79 27.81 -7.98
C ALA A 355 30.19 26.52 -8.55
N THR A 356 30.68 25.36 -8.10
CA THR A 356 30.07 24.08 -8.44
C THR A 356 28.89 23.81 -7.51
N VAL A 357 27.67 23.77 -8.05
CA VAL A 357 26.49 23.39 -7.26
C VAL A 357 26.51 21.88 -7.05
N LEU A 358 26.53 21.45 -5.79
CA LEU A 358 26.48 20.04 -5.40
C LEU A 358 25.01 19.55 -5.35
N PRO A 359 24.75 18.26 -5.60
CA PRO A 359 23.40 17.70 -5.53
C PRO A 359 22.80 17.85 -4.12
N PRO A 360 21.52 18.28 -4.00
CA PRO A 360 20.89 18.47 -2.70
C PRO A 360 20.73 17.14 -1.94
N GLY A 361 20.89 17.18 -0.62
CA GLY A 361 20.68 16.02 0.25
C GLY A 361 21.83 15.01 0.33
N LYS A 362 22.96 15.27 -0.35
CA LYS A 362 24.18 14.44 -0.28
C LYS A 362 25.27 15.16 0.54
N SER A 363 26.04 14.40 1.33
CA SER A 363 27.16 14.97 2.11
C SER A 363 28.35 15.36 1.22
N LEU A 364 29.18 16.28 1.70
CA LEU A 364 30.40 16.70 1.00
C LEU A 364 31.34 15.51 0.76
N ASP A 365 31.49 14.64 1.77
CA ASP A 365 32.32 13.43 1.69
C ASP A 365 31.84 12.48 0.58
N HIS A 366 30.53 12.26 0.47
CA HIS A 366 29.97 11.43 -0.60
C HIS A 366 30.19 12.04 -1.99
N CYS A 367 30.17 13.36 -2.10
CA CYS A 367 30.47 14.05 -3.37
C CYS A 367 31.96 14.02 -3.72
N MET A 368 32.85 14.05 -2.72
CA MET A 368 34.29 13.87 -2.90
C MET A 368 34.62 12.44 -3.33
N GLU A 369 34.00 11.44 -2.70
CA GLU A 369 34.16 10.03 -3.06
C GLU A 369 33.75 9.79 -4.53
N LEU A 370 32.57 10.30 -4.94
CA LEU A 370 32.13 10.24 -6.34
C LEU A 370 33.11 10.91 -7.32
N ARG A 371 33.77 12.01 -6.92
CA ARG A 371 34.76 12.70 -7.73
C ARG A 371 36.08 11.94 -7.84
N GLU A 372 36.52 11.34 -6.74
CA GLU A 372 37.74 10.51 -6.70
C GLU A 372 37.57 9.26 -7.56
N PHE A 373 36.42 8.58 -7.46
CA PHE A 373 36.07 7.44 -8.32
C PHE A 373 35.89 7.82 -9.79
N ALA A 374 35.39 9.02 -10.09
CA ALA A 374 35.28 9.51 -11.46
C ALA A 374 36.64 9.85 -12.09
N GLY A 375 37.76 9.82 -11.35
CA GLY A 375 39.10 10.02 -11.91
C GLY A 375 39.30 11.37 -12.60
N GLY A 376 38.51 12.39 -12.23
CA GLY A 376 38.53 13.71 -12.86
C GLY A 376 37.56 13.91 -14.03
N ASP A 377 36.71 12.93 -14.35
CA ASP A 377 35.65 13.12 -15.36
C ASP A 377 34.59 14.12 -14.86
N LYS A 378 34.17 15.03 -15.75
CA LYS A 378 33.17 16.07 -15.45
C LYS A 378 31.76 15.50 -15.17
N ASP A 379 31.52 14.22 -15.47
CA ASP A 379 30.22 13.56 -15.35
C ASP A 379 30.16 12.60 -14.15
N LEU A 380 29.91 13.16 -12.95
CA LEU A 380 29.70 12.41 -11.71
C LEU A 380 28.55 11.37 -11.82
N PHE A 381 27.53 11.66 -12.64
CA PHE A 381 26.39 10.76 -12.88
C PHE A 381 26.75 9.52 -13.72
N SER A 382 27.77 9.60 -14.57
CA SER A 382 28.23 8.45 -15.35
C SER A 382 28.97 7.45 -14.47
N ALA A 383 29.73 7.95 -13.49
CA ALA A 383 30.42 7.14 -12.48
C ALA A 383 29.43 6.42 -11.55
N GLU A 384 28.40 7.12 -11.04
CA GLU A 384 27.36 6.52 -10.17
C GLU A 384 26.60 5.39 -10.90
N ARG A 385 26.29 5.58 -12.19
CA ARG A 385 25.64 4.55 -13.02
C ARG A 385 26.54 3.34 -13.26
N LYS A 386 27.85 3.55 -13.51
CA LYS A 386 28.82 2.46 -13.66
C LYS A 386 28.95 1.63 -12.37
N MET A 387 28.99 2.29 -11.22
CA MET A 387 29.04 1.63 -9.91
C MET A 387 27.80 0.77 -9.65
N ARG A 388 26.60 1.30 -9.91
CA ARG A 388 25.34 0.54 -9.76
C ARG A 388 25.29 -0.67 -10.69
N LYS A 389 25.73 -0.51 -11.95
CA LYS A 389 25.80 -1.62 -12.90
C LYS A 389 26.80 -2.70 -12.47
N GLN A 390 27.94 -2.30 -11.89
CA GLN A 390 28.93 -3.23 -11.38
C GLN A 390 28.45 -3.97 -10.13
N GLN A 391 27.74 -3.29 -9.22
CA GLN A 391 27.11 -3.90 -8.05
C GLN A 391 26.03 -4.92 -8.46
N GLN A 392 25.14 -4.54 -9.38
CA GLN A 392 24.12 -5.45 -9.91
C GLN A 392 24.74 -6.68 -10.57
N LYS A 393 25.84 -6.52 -11.32
CA LYS A 393 26.55 -7.64 -11.96
C LYS A 393 27.17 -8.60 -10.93
N LEU A 394 27.74 -8.08 -9.85
CA LEU A 394 28.27 -8.89 -8.75
C LEU A 394 27.17 -9.63 -7.98
N GLU A 395 26.04 -8.96 -7.76
CA GLU A 395 24.87 -9.56 -7.11
C GLU A 395 24.29 -10.71 -7.92
N GLN A 396 24.10 -10.51 -9.23
CA GLN A 396 23.67 -11.57 -10.15
C GLN A 396 24.66 -12.74 -10.20
N GLN A 397 25.97 -12.48 -10.13
CA GLN A 397 26.96 -13.56 -10.07
C GLN A 397 26.83 -14.38 -8.78
N ARG A 398 26.68 -13.73 -7.62
CA ARG A 398 26.45 -14.44 -6.35
C ARG A 398 25.16 -15.25 -6.35
N GLU A 399 24.09 -14.69 -6.93
CA GLU A 399 22.81 -15.38 -7.02
C GLU A 399 22.91 -16.63 -7.91
N ARG A 400 23.59 -16.53 -9.05
CA ARG A 400 23.87 -17.68 -9.93
C ARG A 400 24.75 -18.74 -9.26
N GLU A 401 25.73 -18.31 -8.46
CA GLU A 401 26.54 -19.24 -7.67
C GLU A 401 25.72 -19.95 -6.60
N TYR A 402 24.88 -19.23 -5.88
CA TYR A 402 23.96 -19.78 -4.88
C TYR A 402 22.97 -20.78 -5.50
N GLU A 403 22.39 -20.45 -6.67
CA GLU A 403 21.49 -21.37 -7.37
C GLU A 403 22.22 -22.64 -7.85
N ARG A 404 23.46 -22.50 -8.34
CA ARG A 404 24.30 -23.64 -8.73
C ARG A 404 24.63 -24.52 -7.53
N GLU A 405 24.90 -23.93 -6.37
CA GLU A 405 25.20 -24.64 -5.13
C GLU A 405 23.96 -25.37 -4.61
N LYS A 406 22.79 -24.73 -4.59
CA LYS A 406 21.51 -25.36 -4.28
C LYS A 406 21.19 -26.54 -5.21
N ARG A 407 21.40 -26.36 -6.53
CA ARG A 407 21.25 -27.46 -7.51
C ARG A 407 22.25 -28.60 -7.30
N ARG A 408 23.46 -28.32 -6.80
CA ARG A 408 24.44 -29.35 -6.41
C ARG A 408 24.03 -30.06 -5.13
N GLU A 409 23.52 -29.33 -4.14
CA GLU A 409 22.95 -29.91 -2.92
C GLU A 409 21.77 -30.82 -3.24
N ASP A 410 20.86 -30.42 -4.13
CA ASP A 410 19.73 -31.24 -4.58
C ASP A 410 20.17 -32.49 -5.36
N ARG A 411 21.32 -32.43 -6.05
CA ARG A 411 21.92 -33.55 -6.81
C ARG A 411 22.93 -34.38 -6.01
N ASN A 412 23.20 -34.04 -4.75
CA ASN A 412 24.12 -34.82 -3.93
C ASN A 412 23.50 -36.18 -3.59
N VAL A 413 24.23 -37.25 -3.88
CA VAL A 413 23.83 -38.65 -3.68
C VAL A 413 23.34 -38.89 -2.24
N PHE A 414 23.89 -38.18 -1.26
CA PHE A 414 23.47 -38.25 0.14
C PHE A 414 22.10 -37.60 0.42
N ASN A 415 21.77 -36.48 -0.23
CA ASN A 415 20.43 -35.89 -0.12
C ASN A 415 19.39 -36.72 -0.88
N PHE A 416 19.77 -37.31 -2.01
CA PHE A 416 18.95 -38.28 -2.71
C PHE A 416 18.69 -39.53 -1.84
N ILE A 417 19.72 -40.11 -1.23
CA ILE A 417 19.60 -41.23 -0.28
C ILE A 417 18.73 -40.87 0.93
N ASN A 418 18.90 -39.68 1.50
CA ASN A 418 18.06 -39.19 2.61
C ASN A 418 16.59 -39.03 2.18
N LYS A 419 16.33 -38.71 0.91
CA LYS A 419 14.99 -38.54 0.33
C LYS A 419 14.35 -39.86 -0.14
N THR A 420 15.14 -40.85 -0.57
CA THR A 420 14.63 -42.12 -1.11
C THR A 420 14.65 -43.28 -0.14
N LEU A 421 15.47 -43.24 0.92
CA LEU A 421 15.52 -44.28 1.96
C LEU A 421 14.97 -43.81 3.32
N GLY A 422 14.51 -42.56 3.39
CA GLY A 422 13.94 -41.92 4.58
C GLY A 422 12.46 -42.23 4.84
N ASP A 423 11.99 -43.46 4.58
CA ASP A 423 10.61 -43.85 4.89
C ASP A 423 10.56 -44.73 6.15
N LYS A 424 10.73 -44.06 7.29
CA LYS A 424 10.03 -44.33 8.57
C LYS A 424 9.88 -42.98 9.28
N PRO A 425 8.67 -42.58 9.73
CA PRO A 425 8.55 -41.54 10.73
C PRO A 425 9.07 -42.16 12.04
N LYS A 426 10.38 -42.10 12.25
CA LYS A 426 10.94 -42.27 13.58
C LYS A 426 10.62 -41.00 14.35
N ASP A 427 10.11 -41.19 15.56
CA ASP A 427 10.03 -40.19 16.60
C ASP A 427 11.36 -39.44 16.74
N ASP A 428 11.50 -38.33 16.02
CA ASP A 428 12.64 -37.42 16.14
C ASP A 428 12.37 -36.45 17.29
N ASN A 429 12.40 -37.00 18.51
CA ASN A 429 12.42 -36.23 19.74
C ASN A 429 13.78 -36.29 20.45
N ALA A 430 14.89 -36.44 19.69
CA ALA A 430 16.22 -36.54 20.31
C ALA A 430 17.40 -35.87 19.56
N ALA A 431 17.31 -35.56 18.27
CA ALA A 431 18.50 -35.13 17.50
C ALA A 431 18.56 -33.64 17.09
N SER A 432 17.53 -32.83 17.36
CA SER A 432 17.52 -31.39 17.06
C SER A 432 17.83 -30.48 18.27
N SER A 433 17.99 -31.05 19.48
CA SER A 433 18.20 -30.27 20.71
C SER A 433 19.64 -29.74 20.90
N SER A 434 20.62 -30.28 20.18
CA SER A 434 22.02 -29.86 20.28
C SER A 434 22.31 -28.60 19.47
N GLN A 435 21.75 -28.48 18.25
CA GLN A 435 21.97 -27.29 17.42
C GLN A 435 21.26 -26.03 17.93
N SER A 436 20.09 -26.16 18.56
CA SER A 436 19.39 -25.00 19.15
C SER A 436 20.11 -24.46 20.38
N LYS A 437 20.67 -25.35 21.22
CA LYS A 437 21.46 -24.96 22.41
C LYS A 437 22.74 -24.22 22.06
N ASP A 438 23.43 -24.61 20.99
CA ASP A 438 24.66 -23.93 20.59
C ASP A 438 24.39 -22.56 19.93
N LYS A 439 23.28 -22.42 19.19
CA LYS A 439 22.81 -21.10 18.72
C LYS A 439 22.49 -20.17 19.88
N LEU A 440 21.72 -20.66 20.85
CA LEU A 440 21.37 -19.96 22.09
C LEU A 440 22.61 -19.42 22.84
N LYS A 441 23.65 -20.26 23.00
CA LYS A 441 24.95 -19.85 23.60
C LYS A 441 25.66 -18.71 22.88
N THR A 442 25.48 -18.57 21.55
CA THR A 442 26.13 -17.51 20.77
C THR A 442 25.40 -16.17 20.80
N GLU A 443 24.13 -16.15 21.23
CA GLU A 443 23.32 -14.94 21.19
C GLU A 443 23.65 -13.95 22.31
N SER A 444 23.42 -12.64 22.06
CA SER A 444 23.60 -11.61 23.10
C SER A 444 22.52 -11.70 24.19
N ASN A 445 22.78 -11.19 25.41
CA ASN A 445 21.76 -11.16 26.48
C ASN A 445 20.48 -10.41 26.06
N ARG A 446 20.61 -9.37 25.22
CA ARG A 446 19.47 -8.64 24.68
C ARG A 446 18.63 -9.53 23.77
N ASN A 447 19.29 -10.29 22.89
CA ASN A 447 18.61 -11.19 21.96
C ASN A 447 17.91 -12.34 22.71
N LEU A 448 18.52 -12.89 23.76
CA LEU A 448 17.87 -13.89 24.60
C LEU A 448 16.61 -13.37 25.30
N ASN A 449 16.61 -12.10 25.73
CA ASN A 449 15.41 -11.48 26.32
C ASN A 449 14.31 -11.29 25.26
N VAL A 450 14.67 -10.81 24.07
CA VAL A 450 13.72 -10.67 22.95
C VAL A 450 13.15 -12.03 22.53
N ALA A 451 14.00 -13.05 22.39
CA ALA A 451 13.59 -14.42 22.08
C ALA A 451 12.65 -14.98 23.17
N SER A 452 12.95 -14.73 24.46
CA SER A 452 12.06 -15.17 25.54
C SER A 452 10.68 -14.51 25.49
N PHE A 453 10.62 -13.22 25.13
CA PHE A 453 9.36 -12.51 24.98
C PHE A 453 8.56 -13.01 23.78
N GLN A 454 9.21 -13.21 22.63
CA GLN A 454 8.56 -13.75 21.43
C GLN A 454 8.02 -15.16 21.67
N VAL A 455 8.80 -16.04 22.31
CA VAL A 455 8.34 -17.39 22.67
C VAL A 455 7.15 -17.31 23.63
N ALA A 456 7.18 -16.46 24.66
CA ALA A 456 6.06 -16.29 25.57
C ALA A 456 4.78 -15.78 24.88
N GLU A 457 4.90 -14.82 23.95
CA GLU A 457 3.77 -14.30 23.17
C GLU A 457 3.15 -15.40 22.28
N THR A 458 3.99 -16.17 21.58
CA THR A 458 3.54 -17.28 20.74
C THR A 458 2.85 -18.38 21.56
N ILE A 459 3.38 -18.71 22.74
CA ILE A 459 2.74 -19.64 23.68
C ILE A 459 1.34 -19.13 24.06
N SER A 460 1.22 -17.86 24.47
CA SER A 460 -0.07 -17.28 24.85
C SER A 460 -1.08 -17.29 23.70
N ARG A 461 -0.63 -17.03 22.47
CA ARG A 461 -1.46 -17.07 21.27
C ARG A 461 -1.97 -18.49 20.98
N LEU A 462 -1.07 -19.47 20.99
CA LEU A 462 -1.43 -20.88 20.76
C LEU A 462 -2.30 -21.47 21.88
N GLU A 463 -2.12 -21.03 23.12
CA GLU A 463 -3.00 -21.41 24.23
C GLU A 463 -4.44 -20.93 24.01
N LYS A 464 -4.62 -19.70 23.52
CA LYS A 464 -5.95 -19.17 23.15
C LYS A 464 -6.56 -19.91 21.96
N GLU A 465 -5.76 -20.29 20.96
CA GLU A 465 -6.24 -21.10 19.84
C GLU A 465 -6.61 -22.51 20.28
N SER A 466 -5.80 -23.13 21.13
CA SER A 466 -6.04 -24.44 21.73
C SER A 466 -7.33 -24.45 22.58
N SER A 467 -7.58 -23.38 23.34
CA SER A 467 -8.84 -23.24 24.11
C SER A 467 -10.06 -23.12 23.19
N LYS A 468 -9.99 -22.30 22.12
CA LYS A 468 -11.07 -22.19 21.12
C LYS A 468 -11.35 -23.51 20.42
N LEU A 469 -10.30 -24.25 20.05
CA LEU A 469 -10.44 -25.59 19.46
C LEU A 469 -11.11 -26.56 20.44
N LYS A 470 -10.72 -26.54 21.72
CA LYS A 470 -11.34 -27.35 22.77
C LYS A 470 -12.83 -27.02 22.98
N GLU A 471 -13.20 -25.74 22.93
CA GLU A 471 -14.60 -25.31 22.98
C GLU A 471 -15.40 -25.75 21.74
N SER A 472 -14.78 -25.74 20.56
CA SER A 472 -15.42 -26.25 19.34
C SER A 472 -15.61 -27.78 19.40
N LEU A 473 -14.68 -28.53 20.01
CA LEU A 473 -14.85 -29.96 20.26
C LEU A 473 -16.04 -30.26 21.17
N ALA A 474 -16.32 -29.40 22.14
CA ALA A 474 -17.48 -29.56 23.01
C ALA A 474 -18.83 -29.35 22.29
N ARG A 475 -18.82 -28.62 21.16
CA ARG A 475 -20.02 -28.32 20.37
C ARG A 475 -20.37 -29.39 19.33
N HIS A 476 -19.41 -30.22 18.92
CA HIS A 476 -19.62 -31.24 17.90
C HIS A 476 -19.71 -32.66 18.50
N ALA A 477 -20.58 -33.49 17.95
CA ALA A 477 -20.73 -34.88 18.37
C ALA A 477 -19.46 -35.70 18.09
N LYS A 478 -19.04 -36.48 19.09
CA LYS A 478 -17.85 -37.35 18.99
C LYS A 478 -17.97 -38.32 17.81
N GLY A 479 -16.98 -38.33 16.93
CA GLY A 479 -16.91 -39.21 15.77
C GLY A 479 -17.40 -38.62 14.45
N SER A 480 -17.94 -37.40 14.44
CA SER A 480 -18.17 -36.66 13.18
C SER A 480 -16.84 -36.37 12.46
N VAL A 481 -16.86 -36.32 11.13
CA VAL A 481 -15.69 -35.91 10.32
C VAL A 481 -15.15 -34.55 10.77
N LEU A 482 -16.06 -33.62 11.11
CA LEU A 482 -15.70 -32.30 11.64
C LEU A 482 -15.05 -32.39 13.03
N TYR A 483 -15.59 -33.25 13.92
CA TYR A 483 -15.00 -33.49 15.23
C TYR A 483 -13.57 -34.05 15.10
N ASN A 484 -13.36 -35.04 14.24
CA ASN A 484 -12.05 -35.64 14.03
C ASN A 484 -11.03 -34.64 13.46
N ASN A 485 -11.45 -33.77 12.52
CA ASN A 485 -10.60 -32.71 11.99
C ASN A 485 -10.20 -31.68 13.07
N ILE A 486 -11.13 -31.32 13.97
CA ILE A 486 -10.83 -30.41 15.07
C ILE A 486 -9.91 -31.08 16.09
N VAL A 487 -10.09 -32.38 16.38
CA VAL A 487 -9.19 -33.14 17.27
C VAL A 487 -7.77 -33.16 16.71
N MET A 488 -7.61 -33.45 15.42
CA MET A 488 -6.30 -33.43 14.75
C MET A 488 -5.62 -32.06 14.89
N LYS A 489 -6.34 -30.97 14.60
CA LYS A 489 -5.83 -29.60 14.77
C LYS A 489 -5.49 -29.28 16.22
N TYR A 490 -6.29 -29.74 17.17
CA TYR A 490 -6.03 -29.56 18.61
C TYR A 490 -4.74 -30.28 19.02
N ASP A 491 -4.54 -31.52 18.58
CA ASP A 491 -3.35 -32.31 18.89
C ASP A 491 -2.08 -31.72 18.27
N GLU A 492 -2.16 -31.19 17.04
CA GLU A 492 -1.06 -30.45 16.40
C GLU A 492 -0.67 -29.21 17.21
N LYS A 493 -1.65 -28.38 17.58
CA LYS A 493 -1.43 -27.18 18.40
C LYS A 493 -0.88 -27.52 19.78
N GLN A 494 -1.30 -28.65 20.35
CA GLN A 494 -0.79 -29.12 21.63
C GLN A 494 0.67 -29.57 21.53
N LYS A 495 1.05 -30.26 20.45
CA LYS A 495 2.46 -30.60 20.19
C LYS A 495 3.31 -29.35 20.03
N GLU A 496 2.84 -28.36 19.27
CA GLU A 496 3.52 -27.07 19.09
C GLU A 496 3.72 -26.34 20.44
N LEU A 497 2.70 -26.31 21.30
CA LEU A 497 2.82 -25.77 22.66
C LEU A 497 3.85 -26.51 23.50
N THR A 498 3.91 -27.85 23.43
CA THR A 498 4.94 -28.60 24.17
C THR A 498 6.36 -28.27 23.68
N ASN A 499 6.55 -28.10 22.38
CA ASN A 499 7.84 -27.74 21.80
C ASN A 499 8.26 -26.33 22.18
N LEU A 500 7.34 -25.35 22.12
CA LEU A 500 7.62 -23.97 22.52
C LEU A 500 7.90 -23.86 24.02
N ARG A 501 7.15 -24.56 24.87
CA ARG A 501 7.44 -24.62 26.32
C ARG A 501 8.80 -25.28 26.61
N ALA A 502 9.22 -26.26 25.81
CA ALA A 502 10.57 -26.83 25.92
C ALA A 502 11.65 -25.81 25.52
N SER A 503 11.40 -25.02 24.47
CA SER A 503 12.30 -23.94 24.03
C SER A 503 12.41 -22.82 25.07
N GLU A 504 11.30 -22.43 25.70
CA GLU A 504 11.24 -21.45 26.79
C GLU A 504 12.08 -21.92 27.98
N LYS A 505 11.91 -23.18 28.41
CA LYS A 505 12.73 -23.77 29.47
C LYS A 505 14.22 -23.73 29.15
N SER A 506 14.60 -23.96 27.89
CA SER A 506 15.99 -23.89 27.45
C SER A 506 16.54 -22.46 27.51
N ILE A 507 15.77 -21.47 27.06
CA ILE A 507 16.14 -20.04 27.13
C ILE A 507 16.29 -19.60 28.60
N VAL A 508 15.34 -19.95 29.46
CA VAL A 508 15.38 -19.61 30.89
C VAL A 508 16.57 -20.29 31.58
N ALA A 509 16.86 -21.55 31.26
CA ALA A 509 18.03 -22.24 31.80
C ALA A 509 19.33 -21.52 31.42
N GLU A 510 19.44 -21.05 30.18
CA GLU A 510 20.61 -20.28 29.73
C GLU A 510 20.69 -18.89 30.37
N GLN A 511 19.58 -18.16 30.45
CA GLN A 511 19.54 -16.87 31.16
C GLN A 511 19.99 -17.03 32.62
N ASN A 512 19.55 -18.09 33.30
CA ASN A 512 19.98 -18.41 34.66
C ASN A 512 21.47 -18.79 34.70
N GLN A 513 21.98 -19.53 33.73
CA GLN A 513 23.40 -19.85 33.62
C GLN A 513 24.25 -18.57 33.47
N ARG A 514 23.82 -17.61 32.65
CA ARG A 514 24.51 -16.32 32.45
C ARG A 514 24.43 -15.43 33.70
N LYS A 515 23.27 -15.36 34.36
CA LYS A 515 23.10 -14.65 35.64
C LYS A 515 24.00 -15.26 36.73
N ASN A 516 24.08 -16.59 36.81
CA ASN A 516 24.95 -17.28 37.77
C ASN A 516 26.43 -17.04 37.46
N LYS A 517 26.84 -17.09 36.18
CA LYS A 517 28.20 -16.74 35.77
C LYS A 517 28.55 -15.29 36.12
N ALA A 518 27.65 -14.33 35.86
CA ALA A 518 27.86 -12.94 36.21
C ALA A 518 28.04 -12.74 37.73
N LYS A 519 27.23 -13.42 38.56
CA LYS A 519 27.38 -13.41 40.02
C LYS A 519 28.72 -14.01 40.49
N LEU A 520 29.24 -15.01 39.79
CA LEU A 520 30.53 -15.64 40.08
C LEU A 520 31.75 -14.84 39.61
N THR A 521 31.58 -13.90 38.68
CA THR A 521 32.67 -13.03 38.18
C THR A 521 32.77 -11.69 38.90
N ILE A 522 31.83 -11.37 39.79
CA ILE A 522 31.90 -10.19 40.67
C ILE A 522 32.55 -10.64 41.98
N PHE A 523 33.86 -10.84 41.95
CA PHE A 523 34.72 -11.05 43.11
C PHE A 523 36.06 -10.36 42.90
#